data_AF-A0A6C0IMA3-F1
#
_entry.id   AF-A0A6C0IMA3-F1
#
_cell.length_a   1.000
_cell.length_b   1.000
_cell.length_c   1.000
_cell.angle_alpha   90.00
_cell.angle_beta   90.00
_cell.angle_gamma   90.00
#
_symmetry.space_group_name_H-M   'P 1'
#
loop_
_entity.id
_entity.type
_entity.pdbx_description
1 polymer ?
#
loop_
_entity_poly.entity_id
_entity_poly.type
_entity_poly.pdbx_seq_one_letter_code
_entity_poly.pdbx_strand_id
1 'polypeptide(L)'
;MAVLKEITLLLVAYSIAFIISTTLIVYILHIPTFITGQQKMVNEYYYDNFLSSTLLDYFLVFAYLLVAQCVIYGLNANYIAHRLTLVIVTTLCISGGFYLYFKSKPLDKTSFFSRWFYNAGFSAVVYDIVLLTVTYSVLMVSLVKTKDRLKEWLG
;
A
#
# COMPACT_ATOMS: atom_id res chain seq x y z
N MET A 1 30.14 -4.69 0.20
CA MET A 1 29.50 -5.55 1.22
C MET A 1 28.49 -4.79 2.09
N ALA A 2 28.76 -3.53 2.48
CA ALA A 2 27.82 -2.70 3.27
C ALA A 2 26.48 -2.42 2.55
N VAL A 3 26.52 -1.99 1.28
CA VAL A 3 25.31 -1.67 0.49
C VAL A 3 24.36 -2.88 0.36
N LEU A 4 24.90 -4.07 0.07
CA LEU A 4 24.09 -5.28 -0.02
C LEU A 4 23.39 -5.60 1.31
N LYS A 5 24.08 -5.40 2.44
CA LYS A 5 23.51 -5.61 3.78
C LYS A 5 22.36 -4.63 4.07
N GLU A 6 22.50 -3.36 3.68
CA GLU A 6 21.44 -2.37 3.84
C GLU A 6 20.22 -2.67 2.97
N ILE A 7 20.45 -3.03 1.69
CA ILE A 7 19.36 -3.44 0.79
C ILE A 7 18.62 -4.65 1.36
N THR A 8 19.34 -5.67 1.83
CA THR A 8 18.72 -6.84 2.45
C THR A 8 17.92 -6.47 3.69
N LEU A 9 18.43 -5.57 4.55
CA LEU A 9 17.70 -5.12 5.73
C LEU A 9 16.40 -4.39 5.35
N LEU A 10 16.45 -3.50 4.36
CA LEU A 10 15.28 -2.78 3.86
C LEU A 10 14.23 -3.72 3.28
N LEU A 11 14.65 -4.71 2.48
CA LEU A 11 13.75 -5.72 1.94
C LEU A 11 13.11 -6.57 3.04
N VAL A 12 13.87 -6.98 4.06
CA VAL A 12 13.33 -7.72 5.21
C VAL A 12 12.32 -6.87 5.98
N ALA A 13 12.65 -5.61 6.26
CA ALA A 13 11.74 -4.68 6.95
C ALA A 13 10.46 -4.44 6.14
N TYR A 14 10.59 -4.30 4.81
CA TYR A 14 9.46 -4.21 3.90
C TYR A 14 8.58 -5.45 3.94
N SER A 15 9.16 -6.65 3.82
CA SER A 15 8.41 -7.91 3.88
C SER A 15 7.65 -8.07 5.20
N ILE A 16 8.27 -7.72 6.32
CA ILE A 16 7.62 -7.74 7.63
C ILE A 16 6.47 -6.74 7.67
N ALA A 17 6.69 -5.50 7.21
CA ALA A 17 5.66 -4.48 7.20
C ALA A 17 4.47 -4.84 6.31
N PHE A 18 4.72 -5.41 5.13
CA PHE A 18 3.69 -5.91 4.23
C PHE A 18 2.88 -7.03 4.88
N ILE A 19 3.54 -8.05 5.44
CA ILE A 19 2.83 -9.18 6.08
C ILE A 19 1.96 -8.68 7.24
N ILE A 20 2.51 -7.88 8.15
CA ILE A 20 1.77 -7.34 9.30
C ILE A 20 0.56 -6.52 8.82
N SER A 21 0.76 -5.64 7.85
CA SER A 21 -0.28 -4.72 7.40
C SER A 21 -1.38 -5.46 6.64
N THR A 22 -1.02 -6.36 5.73
CA THR A 22 -2.00 -7.19 5.01
C THR A 22 -2.77 -8.09 5.97
N THR A 23 -2.10 -8.74 6.93
CA THR A 23 -2.79 -9.53 7.96
C THR A 23 -3.75 -8.70 8.79
N LEU A 24 -3.31 -7.54 9.27
CA LEU A 24 -4.15 -6.65 10.07
C LEU A 24 -5.35 -6.11 9.28
N ILE A 25 -5.11 -5.56 8.10
CA ILE A 25 -6.12 -4.83 7.32
C ILE A 25 -7.09 -5.79 6.63
N VAL A 26 -6.59 -6.87 6.01
CA VAL A 26 -7.39 -7.80 5.22
C VAL A 26 -8.03 -8.87 6.11
N TYR A 27 -7.22 -9.60 6.87
CA TYR A 27 -7.68 -10.83 7.54
C TYR A 27 -8.23 -10.63 8.95
N ILE A 28 -7.74 -9.64 9.70
CA ILE A 28 -8.25 -9.33 11.04
C ILE A 28 -9.41 -8.34 10.95
N LEU A 29 -9.16 -7.17 10.36
CA LEU A 29 -10.11 -6.06 10.36
C LEU A 29 -11.12 -6.10 9.21
N HIS A 30 -10.91 -6.90 8.18
CA HIS A 30 -11.80 -7.02 7.01
C HIS A 30 -12.11 -5.65 6.35
N ILE A 31 -11.14 -4.74 6.39
CA ILE A 31 -11.25 -3.38 5.85
C ILE A 31 -11.59 -3.33 4.35
N PRO A 32 -11.02 -4.19 3.47
CA PRO A 32 -11.37 -4.15 2.05
C PRO A 32 -12.88 -4.35 1.82
N THR A 33 -13.49 -5.31 2.52
CA THR A 33 -14.94 -5.51 2.47
C THR A 33 -15.67 -4.31 3.03
N PHE A 34 -15.27 -3.82 4.21
CA PHE A 34 -15.96 -2.72 4.87
C PHE A 34 -15.99 -1.44 4.03
N ILE A 35 -14.88 -1.10 3.37
CA ILE A 35 -14.77 0.11 2.55
C ILE A 35 -15.48 -0.06 1.19
N THR A 36 -15.32 -1.21 0.54
CA THR A 36 -15.78 -1.38 -0.85
C THR A 36 -17.18 -1.98 -0.98
N GLY A 37 -17.67 -2.68 0.04
CA GLY A 37 -18.89 -3.48 -0.02
C GLY A 37 -18.81 -4.71 -0.94
N GLN A 38 -17.63 -5.00 -1.53
CA GLN A 38 -17.47 -6.02 -2.56
C GLN A 38 -16.95 -7.36 -2.01
N GLN A 39 -17.70 -7.97 -1.08
CA GLN A 39 -17.28 -9.22 -0.41
C GLN A 39 -16.86 -10.32 -1.40
N LYS A 40 -17.60 -10.51 -2.50
CA LYS A 40 -17.30 -11.55 -3.49
C LYS A 40 -15.94 -11.36 -4.15
N MET A 41 -15.58 -10.12 -4.48
CA MET A 41 -14.30 -9.81 -5.12
C MET A 41 -13.14 -9.88 -4.13
N VAL A 42 -13.37 -9.44 -2.89
CA VAL A 42 -12.39 -9.58 -1.81
C VAL A 42 -12.11 -11.06 -1.55
N ASN A 43 -13.14 -11.91 -1.53
CA ASN A 43 -12.99 -13.36 -1.38
C ASN A 43 -12.20 -13.98 -2.55
N GLU A 44 -12.61 -13.67 -3.78
CA GLU A 44 -11.92 -14.14 -4.99
C GLU A 44 -10.42 -13.77 -4.97
N TYR A 45 -10.10 -12.55 -4.53
CA TYR A 45 -8.73 -12.05 -4.55
C TYR A 45 -7.90 -12.60 -3.39
N TYR A 46 -8.36 -12.44 -2.15
CA TYR A 46 -7.56 -12.71 -0.95
C TYR A 46 -7.70 -14.12 -0.39
N TYR A 47 -8.68 -14.90 -0.83
CA TYR A 47 -8.95 -16.25 -0.32
C TYR A 47 -8.84 -17.29 -1.43
N ASP A 48 -9.55 -17.11 -2.54
CA ASP A 48 -9.53 -18.10 -3.63
C ASP A 48 -8.21 -18.06 -4.40
N ASN A 49 -7.71 -16.86 -4.71
CA ASN A 49 -6.45 -16.64 -5.43
C ASN A 49 -5.30 -16.16 -4.53
N PHE A 50 -5.34 -16.52 -3.25
CA PHE A 50 -4.46 -16.01 -2.19
C PHE A 50 -2.99 -15.87 -2.62
N LEU A 51 -2.38 -16.93 -3.17
CA LEU A 51 -0.95 -16.93 -3.49
C LEU A 51 -0.61 -15.93 -4.61
N SER A 52 -1.39 -15.95 -5.69
CA SER A 52 -1.17 -15.07 -6.84
C SER A 52 -1.41 -13.61 -6.47
N SER A 53 -2.51 -13.34 -5.76
CA SER A 53 -2.90 -11.99 -5.35
C SER A 53 -1.95 -11.40 -4.31
N THR A 54 -1.52 -12.20 -3.33
CA THR A 54 -0.56 -11.72 -2.31
C THR A 54 0.79 -11.39 -2.92
N LEU A 55 1.28 -12.20 -3.87
CA LEU A 55 2.52 -11.89 -4.59
C LEU A 55 2.37 -10.62 -5.44
N LEU A 56 1.25 -10.46 -6.13
CA LEU A 56 0.97 -9.25 -6.91
C LEU A 56 0.90 -8.01 -6.02
N ASP A 57 0.18 -8.07 -4.90
CA ASP A 57 0.11 -7.00 -3.90
C ASP A 57 1.49 -6.68 -3.33
N TYR A 58 2.31 -7.69 -3.04
CA TYR A 58 3.68 -7.48 -2.57
C TYR A 58 4.49 -6.64 -3.56
N PHE A 59 4.36 -6.86 -4.87
CA PHE A 59 5.05 -6.04 -5.87
C PHE A 59 4.41 -4.66 -6.05
N LEU A 60 3.08 -4.57 -6.07
CA LEU A 60 2.36 -3.31 -6.25
C LEU A 60 2.59 -2.36 -5.08
N VAL A 61 2.44 -2.85 -3.85
CA VAL A 61 2.69 -2.07 -2.63
C VAL A 61 4.14 -1.59 -2.60
N PHE A 62 5.10 -2.44 -2.98
CA PHE A 62 6.51 -2.06 -3.06
C PHE A 62 6.72 -0.93 -4.07
N ALA A 63 6.15 -1.05 -5.27
CA ALA A 63 6.27 -0.03 -6.30
C ALA A 63 5.64 1.31 -5.88
N TYR A 64 4.46 1.28 -5.26
CA TYR A 64 3.78 2.48 -4.76
C TYR A 64 4.62 3.18 -3.69
N LEU A 65 5.14 2.43 -2.71
CA LEU A 65 5.99 2.99 -1.66
C LEU A 65 7.32 3.50 -2.19
N LEU A 66 7.89 2.85 -3.21
CA LEU A 66 9.11 3.32 -3.86
C LEU A 66 8.90 4.68 -4.53
N VAL A 67 7.80 4.84 -5.29
CA VAL A 67 7.44 6.13 -5.90
C VAL A 67 7.18 7.18 -4.82
N ALA A 68 6.42 6.84 -3.78
CA ALA A 68 6.17 7.77 -2.67
C ALA A 68 7.47 8.20 -1.98
N GLN A 69 8.42 7.28 -1.81
CA GLN A 69 9.72 7.58 -1.21
C GLN A 69 10.58 8.49 -2.09
N CYS A 70 10.53 8.33 -3.42
CA CYS A 70 11.16 9.27 -4.35
C CYS A 70 10.56 10.69 -4.22
N VAL A 71 9.24 10.81 -4.11
CA VAL A 71 8.56 12.11 -3.90
C VAL A 71 8.95 12.72 -2.54
N ILE A 72 8.97 11.92 -1.48
CA ILE A 72 9.38 12.34 -0.13
C ILE A 72 10.80 12.91 -0.12
N TYR A 73 11.75 12.21 -0.76
CA TYR A 73 13.13 12.68 -0.84
C TYR A 73 13.26 13.91 -1.75
N GLY A 74 12.53 13.95 -2.87
CA GLY A 74 12.53 15.09 -3.78
C GLY A 74 11.99 16.39 -3.14
N LEU A 75 11.03 16.28 -2.23
CA LEU A 75 10.45 17.40 -1.49
C LEU A 75 11.10 17.64 -0.12
N ASN A 76 12.14 16.87 0.24
CA ASN A 76 12.85 16.96 1.51
C ASN A 76 11.92 16.92 2.75
N ALA A 77 10.90 16.05 2.72
CA ALA A 77 9.92 15.93 3.78
C ALA A 77 10.46 15.13 4.97
N ASN A 78 10.86 15.85 6.02
CA ASN A 78 11.49 15.24 7.21
C ASN A 78 10.49 14.75 8.25
N TYR A 79 9.37 15.45 8.43
CA TYR A 79 8.36 15.12 9.44
C TYR A 79 7.45 13.96 9.02
N ILE A 80 7.09 13.09 9.96
CA ILE A 80 6.23 11.91 9.70
C ILE A 80 4.89 12.30 9.09
N ALA A 81 4.23 13.35 9.60
CA ALA A 81 2.93 13.79 9.10
C ALA A 81 2.99 14.19 7.61
N HIS A 82 4.07 14.89 7.22
CA HIS A 82 4.30 15.25 5.83
C HIS A 82 4.59 14.02 4.97
N ARG A 83 5.40 13.07 5.46
CA ARG A 83 5.69 11.82 4.76
C ARG A 83 4.43 10.98 4.52
N LEU A 84 3.57 10.83 5.54
CA LEU A 84 2.28 10.15 5.41
C LEU A 84 1.36 10.85 4.42
N THR A 85 1.29 12.18 4.46
CA THR A 85 0.52 12.97 3.49
C THR A 85 1.01 12.72 2.06
N LEU A 86 2.32 12.66 1.84
CA LEU A 86 2.90 12.37 0.51
C LEU A 86 2.63 10.94 0.06
N VAL A 87 2.61 9.95 0.96
CA VAL A 87 2.17 8.58 0.66
C VAL A 87 0.70 8.56 0.23
N ILE A 88 -0.17 9.27 0.95
CA ILE A 88 -1.60 9.38 0.62
C ILE A 88 -1.77 10.01 -0.76
N VAL A 89 -1.13 11.15 -1.02
CA VAL A 89 -1.25 11.87 -2.30
C VAL A 89 -0.68 11.03 -3.45
N THR A 90 0.45 10.37 -3.25
CA THR A 90 1.04 9.50 -4.27
C THR A 90 0.13 8.32 -4.58
N THR A 91 -0.42 7.66 -3.55
CA THR A 91 -1.36 6.55 -3.71
C THR A 91 -2.63 7.00 -4.42
N LEU A 92 -3.16 8.17 -4.06
CA LEU A 92 -4.30 8.79 -4.73
C LEU A 92 -4.02 9.06 -6.21
N CYS A 93 -2.84 9.57 -6.57
CA CYS A 93 -2.47 9.80 -7.97
C CYS A 93 -2.35 8.50 -8.75
N ILE A 94 -1.69 7.47 -8.19
CA ILE A 94 -1.46 6.21 -8.90
C ILE A 94 -2.76 5.40 -8.99
N SER A 95 -3.40 5.10 -7.86
CA SER A 95 -4.64 4.30 -7.83
C SER A 95 -5.82 5.06 -8.43
N GLY A 96 -5.91 6.38 -8.23
CA GLY A 96 -6.86 7.24 -8.94
C GLY A 96 -6.65 7.23 -10.46
N GLY A 97 -5.39 7.22 -10.90
CA GLY A 97 -5.03 7.03 -12.31
C GLY A 97 -5.52 5.69 -12.86
N PHE A 98 -5.31 4.58 -12.14
CA PHE A 98 -5.85 3.27 -12.51
C PHE A 98 -7.38 3.26 -12.53
N TYR A 99 -8.03 3.85 -11.53
CA TYR A 99 -9.48 4.00 -11.49
C TYR A 99 -10.01 4.71 -12.74
N LEU A 100 -9.46 5.87 -13.09
CA LEU A 100 -9.85 6.62 -14.29
C LEU A 100 -9.58 5.83 -15.57
N TYR A 101 -8.41 5.20 -15.67
CA TYR A 101 -8.03 4.37 -16.81
C TYR A 101 -9.01 3.21 -17.03
N PHE A 102 -9.29 2.42 -15.99
CA PHE A 102 -10.18 1.27 -16.10
C PHE A 102 -11.63 1.68 -16.32
N LYS A 103 -12.12 2.76 -15.69
CA LYS A 103 -13.49 3.27 -15.92
C LYS A 103 -13.69 3.89 -17.31
N SER A 104 -12.62 4.38 -17.94
CA SER A 104 -12.70 4.99 -19.29
C SER A 104 -12.85 3.95 -20.42
N LYS A 105 -12.55 2.68 -20.16
CA LYS A 105 -12.60 1.59 -21.15
C LYS A 105 -13.72 0.63 -20.83
N PRO A 106 -14.36 -0.03 -21.82
CA PRO A 106 -15.39 -1.03 -21.54
C PRO A 106 -14.93 -2.07 -20.52
N LEU A 107 -15.86 -2.51 -19.66
CA LEU A 107 -15.59 -3.51 -18.63
C LEU A 107 -14.96 -4.77 -19.24
N ASP A 108 -13.72 -5.04 -18.85
CA ASP A 108 -13.05 -6.30 -19.16
C ASP A 108 -13.40 -7.31 -18.06
N LYS A 109 -14.13 -8.35 -18.44
CA LYS A 109 -14.56 -9.41 -17.53
C LYS A 109 -13.43 -10.36 -17.16
N THR A 110 -12.29 -10.35 -17.86
CA THR A 110 -11.15 -11.23 -17.58
C THR A 110 -10.19 -10.61 -16.57
N SER A 111 -9.93 -9.31 -16.68
CA SER A 111 -9.06 -8.57 -15.76
C SER A 111 -9.70 -8.33 -14.40
N PHE A 112 -9.04 -8.81 -13.33
CA PHE A 112 -9.47 -8.52 -11.96
C PHE A 112 -9.51 -7.02 -11.68
N PHE A 113 -8.46 -6.25 -12.05
CA PHE A 113 -8.43 -4.81 -11.79
C PHE A 113 -9.55 -4.05 -12.51
N SER A 114 -9.90 -4.45 -13.74
CA SER A 114 -11.05 -3.86 -14.42
C SER A 114 -12.33 -4.12 -13.64
N ARG A 115 -12.60 -5.38 -13.26
CA ARG A 115 -13.76 -5.74 -12.42
C ARG A 115 -13.75 -4.99 -11.08
N TRP A 116 -12.59 -4.89 -10.45
CA TRP A 116 -12.40 -4.24 -9.15
C TRP A 116 -12.78 -2.77 -9.20
N PHE A 117 -12.12 -1.97 -10.07
CA PHE A 117 -12.42 -0.54 -10.19
C PHE A 117 -13.82 -0.27 -10.75
N TYR A 118 -14.39 -1.18 -11.55
CA TYR A 118 -15.76 -1.04 -12.01
C TYR A 118 -16.79 -1.18 -10.91
N ASN A 119 -16.62 -2.16 -10.00
CA ASN A 119 -17.60 -2.49 -8.98
C ASN A 119 -17.37 -1.75 -7.66
N ALA A 120 -16.13 -1.67 -7.19
CA ALA A 120 -15.78 -0.93 -5.97
C ALA A 120 -15.71 0.59 -6.22
N GLY A 121 -15.49 1.02 -7.47
CA GLY A 121 -15.42 2.44 -7.81
C GLY A 121 -14.25 3.14 -7.13
N PHE A 122 -14.47 4.36 -6.63
CA PHE A 122 -13.45 5.13 -5.92
C PHE A 122 -13.17 4.57 -4.51
N SER A 123 -14.05 3.74 -3.94
CA SER A 123 -13.79 3.07 -2.66
C SER A 123 -12.59 2.11 -2.74
N ALA A 124 -12.27 1.59 -3.94
CA ALA A 124 -11.02 0.86 -4.17
C ALA A 124 -9.79 1.74 -3.91
N VAL A 125 -9.81 2.99 -4.38
CA VAL A 125 -8.71 3.96 -4.18
C VAL A 125 -8.57 4.30 -2.69
N VAL A 126 -9.69 4.47 -1.99
CA VAL A 126 -9.68 4.72 -0.54
C VAL A 126 -9.08 3.53 0.22
N TYR A 127 -9.42 2.31 -0.17
CA TYR A 127 -8.81 1.11 0.39
C TYR A 127 -7.29 1.08 0.17
N ASP A 128 -6.82 1.35 -1.06
CA ASP A 128 -5.38 1.39 -1.37
C ASP A 128 -4.67 2.44 -0.50
N ILE A 129 -5.27 3.62 -0.32
CA ILE A 129 -4.73 4.67 0.57
C ILE A 129 -4.55 4.14 1.99
N VAL A 130 -5.55 3.44 2.54
CA VAL A 130 -5.47 2.86 3.90
C VAL A 130 -4.36 1.81 3.97
N LEU A 131 -4.34 0.85 3.03
CA LEU A 131 -3.34 -0.22 3.01
C LEU A 131 -1.92 0.34 2.93
N LEU A 132 -1.67 1.28 2.01
CA LEU A 132 -0.34 1.85 1.78
C LEU A 132 0.11 2.73 2.96
N THR A 133 -0.80 3.52 3.53
CA THR A 133 -0.47 4.38 4.68
C THR A 133 -0.14 3.54 5.92
N VAL A 134 -0.90 2.48 6.17
CA VAL A 134 -0.62 1.54 7.28
C VAL A 134 0.69 0.81 7.04
N THR A 135 0.89 0.28 5.82
CA THR A 135 2.14 -0.42 5.47
C THR A 135 3.36 0.49 5.64
N TYR A 136 3.28 1.74 5.19
CA TYR A 136 4.34 2.71 5.39
C TYR A 136 4.58 3.01 6.87
N SER A 137 3.52 3.16 7.66
CA SER A 137 3.62 3.42 9.10
C SER A 137 4.33 2.27 9.83
N VAL A 138 3.96 1.02 9.53
CA VAL A 138 4.61 -0.17 10.09
C VAL A 138 6.06 -0.26 9.63
N LEU A 139 6.35 0.04 8.36
CA LEU A 139 7.71 0.07 7.83
C LEU A 139 8.57 1.10 8.57
N MET A 140 8.05 2.31 8.76
CA MET A 140 8.76 3.37 9.47
C MET A 140 9.06 2.97 10.92
N VAL A 141 8.08 2.44 11.64
CA VAL A 141 8.29 1.94 13.02
C VAL A 141 9.33 0.81 13.05
N SER A 142 9.29 -0.11 12.07
CA SER A 142 10.23 -1.23 11.99
C SER A 142 11.67 -0.77 11.70
N LEU A 143 11.83 0.33 10.97
CA LEU A 143 13.13 0.92 10.64
C LEU A 143 13.65 1.87 11.72
N VAL A 144 12.79 2.47 12.54
CA VAL A 144 13.17 3.32 13.68
C VAL A 144 13.65 2.43 14.84
N LYS A 145 14.88 1.93 14.72
CA LYS A 145 15.66 1.39 15.85
C LYS A 145 16.49 2.50 16.50
N THR A 146 15.89 3.45 17.22
CA THR A 146 16.59 4.21 18.29
C THR A 146 15.65 5.14 19.04
N LYS A 147 15.68 5.05 20.38
CA LYS A 147 14.93 5.89 21.33
C LYS A 147 15.17 7.40 21.13
N ASP A 148 16.30 7.77 20.52
CA ASP A 148 16.73 9.17 20.34
C ASP A 148 16.12 9.86 19.10
N ARG A 149 15.71 9.11 18.05
CA ARG A 149 15.11 9.73 16.84
C ARG A 149 13.62 10.01 16.97
N LEU A 150 12.92 9.34 17.89
CA LEU A 150 11.47 9.56 18.11
C LEU A 150 11.13 11.00 18.52
N LYS A 151 12.04 11.68 19.23
CA LYS A 151 11.84 13.04 19.72
C LYS A 151 11.97 14.10 18.62
N GLU A 152 12.85 13.87 17.63
CA GLU A 152 12.96 14.70 16.42
C GLU A 152 11.83 14.43 15.41
N TRP A 153 11.16 13.27 15.52
CA TRP A 153 10.08 12.86 14.62
C TRP A 153 8.69 13.35 15.03
N LEU A 154 8.50 13.62 16.33
CA LEU A 154 7.23 14.04 16.93
C LEU A 154 7.18 15.54 17.24
N GLY A 155 8.30 16.25 17.14
CA GLY A 155 8.45 17.67 17.43
C GLY A 155 8.36 18.53 16.18
#